data_AF-A0A7M5V7B0-F1
#
_entry.id   AF-A0A7M5V7B0-F1
#
_cell.length_a   1.000
_cell.length_b   1.000
_cell.length_c   1.000
_cell.angle_alpha   90.00
_cell.angle_beta   90.00
_cell.angle_gamma   90.00
#
_symmetry.space_group_name_H-M   'P 1'
#
loop_
_entity.id
_entity.type
_entity.pdbx_description
1 polymer ?
#
loop_
_entity_poly.entity_id
_entity_poly.type
_entity_poly.pdbx_seq_one_letter_code
_entity_poly.pdbx_strand_id
1 'polypeptide(L)'
;MAEEVEKVAKPGIVYLSRIPPSMNPLKVKNLLSQFGEISRTFLQPEEEFVRKRRKKHGGNTKKQFTEGWLEFKDKKIARTVARSLNNTKIGGKKRYYYHDDIWNIKYLPKFQWTHIKEKLAYEKAARGQRMRTEISQAKKEASFYLENVGKGKAMTAMQERREKKRKRKLGEETASSETQKNEEEADVPPEKLRKKFYKKEMVGSSKVKERANKSQLSSALLSEIFTSG
;
A
#
# COMPACT_ATOMS: atom_id res chain seq x y z
N MET A 1 -22.90 0.70 56.97
CA MET A 1 -22.32 -0.42 56.19
C MET A 1 -20.93 0.01 55.75
N ALA A 2 -19.92 -0.85 55.87
CA ALA A 2 -18.61 -0.59 55.28
C ALA A 2 -18.63 -1.10 53.83
N GLU A 3 -18.22 -0.26 52.88
CA GLU A 3 -18.04 -0.68 51.49
C GLU A 3 -16.72 -1.46 51.40
N GLU A 4 -16.80 -2.77 51.15
CA GLU A 4 -15.60 -3.58 50.95
C GLU A 4 -14.94 -3.18 49.62
N VAL A 5 -13.90 -2.34 49.71
CA VAL A 5 -13.07 -1.99 48.56
C VAL A 5 -12.32 -3.23 48.09
N GLU A 6 -12.91 -3.95 47.12
CA GLU A 6 -12.28 -5.07 46.43
C GLU A 6 -10.87 -4.66 45.99
N LYS A 7 -9.86 -5.42 46.43
CA LYS A 7 -8.45 -5.13 46.15
C LYS A 7 -8.12 -5.47 44.70
N VAL A 8 -8.57 -4.61 43.77
CA VAL A 8 -8.52 -4.77 42.31
C VAL A 8 -7.21 -5.43 41.89
N ALA A 9 -7.33 -6.69 41.44
CA ALA A 9 -6.17 -7.50 41.11
C ALA A 9 -5.38 -6.85 39.97
N LYS A 10 -4.05 -6.78 40.15
CA LYS A 10 -3.19 -6.20 39.11
C LYS A 10 -3.07 -7.22 37.96
N PRO A 11 -3.47 -6.87 36.72
CA PRO A 11 -3.51 -7.80 35.59
C PRO A 11 -2.13 -8.34 35.23
N GLY A 12 -2.11 -9.51 34.61
CA GLY A 12 -0.89 -10.18 34.18
C GLY A 12 -1.01 -10.75 32.78
N ILE A 13 -0.01 -10.46 31.95
CA ILE A 13 0.03 -10.93 30.56
C ILE A 13 0.86 -12.19 30.43
N VAL A 14 0.29 -13.13 29.68
CA VAL A 14 0.87 -14.39 29.28
C VAL A 14 1.07 -14.36 27.77
N TYR A 15 2.31 -14.59 27.33
CA TYR A 15 2.71 -14.69 25.94
C TYR A 15 2.71 -16.15 25.49
N LEU A 16 2.24 -16.40 24.26
CA LEU A 16 2.29 -17.68 23.56
C LEU A 16 3.28 -17.56 22.39
N SER A 17 4.39 -18.29 22.44
CA SER A 17 5.42 -18.20 21.39
C SER A 17 5.13 -19.05 20.14
N ARG A 18 4.15 -19.96 20.24
CA ARG A 18 3.68 -20.80 19.14
C ARG A 18 2.21 -21.12 19.39
N ILE A 19 1.39 -21.03 18.34
CA ILE A 19 -0.03 -21.37 18.37
C ILE A 19 -0.28 -22.56 17.43
N PRO A 20 -1.03 -23.59 17.85
CA PRO A 20 -1.32 -24.73 16.99
C PRO A 20 -2.06 -24.38 15.68
N PRO A 21 -1.80 -25.09 14.56
CA PRO A 21 -2.37 -24.77 13.27
C PRO A 21 -3.91 -24.76 13.27
N SER A 22 -4.51 -23.64 12.83
CA SER A 22 -5.98 -23.42 12.82
C SER A 22 -6.63 -23.13 14.17
N MET A 23 -5.88 -22.94 15.26
CA MET A 23 -6.47 -22.61 16.56
C MET A 23 -6.96 -21.15 16.61
N ASN A 24 -8.24 -20.95 16.92
CA ASN A 24 -8.86 -19.62 16.99
C ASN A 24 -8.60 -18.91 18.34
N PRO A 25 -8.53 -17.56 18.39
CA PRO A 25 -8.37 -16.79 19.63
C PRO A 25 -9.37 -17.15 20.74
N LEU A 26 -10.65 -17.30 20.38
CA LEU A 26 -11.69 -17.73 21.31
C LEU A 26 -11.45 -19.15 21.85
N LYS A 27 -10.85 -20.05 21.07
CA LYS A 27 -10.55 -21.40 21.54
C LYS A 27 -9.36 -21.42 22.50
N VAL A 28 -8.34 -20.58 22.26
CA VAL A 28 -7.24 -20.35 23.21
C VAL A 28 -7.78 -19.77 24.52
N LYS A 29 -8.62 -18.72 24.46
CA LYS A 29 -9.27 -18.16 25.65
C LYS A 29 -10.05 -19.24 26.41
N ASN A 30 -10.92 -19.99 25.75
CA ASN A 30 -11.74 -21.00 26.44
C ASN A 30 -10.90 -22.13 27.06
N LEU A 31 -9.80 -22.56 26.43
CA LEU A 31 -8.89 -23.57 26.99
C LEU A 31 -8.11 -23.07 28.21
N LEU A 32 -7.74 -21.78 28.25
CA LEU A 32 -7.00 -21.20 29.37
C LEU A 32 -7.89 -20.60 30.46
N SER A 33 -9.16 -20.31 30.16
CA SER A 33 -10.12 -19.73 31.11
C SER A 33 -10.49 -20.68 32.26
N GLN A 34 -10.23 -21.99 32.12
CA GLN A 34 -10.41 -22.97 33.20
C GLN A 34 -9.42 -22.78 34.36
N PHE A 35 -8.33 -22.01 34.15
CA PHE A 35 -7.34 -21.70 35.18
C PHE A 35 -7.53 -20.31 35.82
N GLY A 36 -8.48 -19.51 35.32
CA GLY A 36 -8.80 -18.18 35.83
C GLY A 36 -9.26 -17.21 34.74
N GLU A 37 -9.81 -16.06 35.14
CA GLU A 37 -10.52 -15.18 34.21
C GLU A 37 -9.60 -14.36 33.30
N ILE A 38 -9.88 -14.43 31.99
CA ILE A 38 -9.13 -13.77 30.92
C ILE A 38 -9.93 -12.57 30.39
N SER A 39 -9.45 -11.36 30.64
CA SER A 39 -10.08 -10.12 30.18
C SER A 39 -9.85 -9.89 28.69
N ARG A 40 -8.60 -9.96 28.22
CA ARG A 40 -8.22 -9.64 26.83
C ARG A 40 -7.40 -10.75 26.19
N THR A 41 -7.54 -10.91 24.86
CA THR A 41 -6.90 -11.96 24.07
C THR A 41 -6.63 -11.45 22.67
N PHE A 42 -5.39 -11.60 22.21
CA PHE A 42 -4.93 -11.15 20.89
C PHE A 42 -3.92 -12.16 20.37
N LEU A 43 -4.15 -12.69 19.17
CA LEU A 43 -3.21 -13.54 18.46
C LEU A 43 -2.76 -12.80 17.21
N GLN A 44 -1.45 -12.67 17.01
CA GLN A 44 -0.88 -12.07 15.81
C GLN A 44 -1.14 -12.98 14.61
N PRO A 45 -1.86 -12.54 13.57
CA PRO A 45 -2.04 -13.34 12.37
C PRO A 45 -0.71 -13.53 11.65
N GLU A 46 -0.57 -14.65 10.94
CA GLU A 46 0.52 -14.85 9.98
C GLU A 46 0.60 -13.67 8.98
N GLU A 47 1.83 -13.27 8.61
CA GLU A 47 2.02 -12.21 7.62
C GLU A 47 1.43 -12.59 6.26
N GLU A 48 0.87 -11.60 5.55
CA GLU A 48 -0.03 -11.90 4.44
C GLU A 48 0.70 -12.57 3.26
N PHE A 49 1.99 -12.27 3.07
CA PHE A 49 2.85 -12.90 2.07
C PHE A 49 3.10 -14.38 2.40
N VAL A 50 3.26 -14.73 3.69
CA VAL A 50 3.40 -16.13 4.13
C VAL A 50 2.11 -16.88 3.83
N ARG A 51 0.95 -16.30 4.16
CA ARG A 51 -0.35 -16.90 3.85
C ARG A 51 -0.57 -17.08 2.35
N LYS A 52 -0.21 -16.08 1.53
CA LYS A 52 -0.31 -16.13 0.06
C LYS A 52 0.58 -17.24 -0.52
N ARG A 53 1.83 -17.33 -0.09
CA ARG A 53 2.76 -18.43 -0.45
C ARG A 53 2.20 -19.79 -0.03
N ARG A 54 1.79 -19.94 1.23
CA ARG A 54 1.25 -21.17 1.82
C ARG A 54 0.00 -21.67 1.09
N LYS A 55 -0.88 -20.77 0.63
CA LYS A 55 -2.02 -21.10 -0.24
C LYS A 55 -1.62 -21.46 -1.68
N LYS A 56 -0.62 -20.79 -2.28
CA LYS A 56 -0.13 -21.11 -3.64
C LYS A 56 0.43 -22.54 -3.72
N HIS A 57 1.07 -23.03 -2.66
CA HIS A 57 1.57 -24.41 -2.57
C HIS A 57 0.54 -25.41 -1.99
N GLY A 58 -0.77 -25.18 -2.16
CA GLY A 58 -1.83 -26.13 -1.77
C GLY A 58 -2.04 -26.29 -0.25
N GLY A 59 -1.38 -25.50 0.59
CA GLY A 59 -1.49 -25.59 2.04
C GLY A 59 -2.82 -25.04 2.60
N ASN A 60 -3.17 -25.50 3.81
CA ASN A 60 -4.38 -25.18 4.57
C ASN A 60 -4.91 -23.74 4.39
N THR A 61 -6.15 -23.58 3.92
CA THR A 61 -6.75 -22.27 3.59
C THR A 61 -7.04 -21.37 4.80
N LYS A 62 -7.09 -21.93 6.02
CA LYS A 62 -7.44 -21.23 7.28
C LYS A 62 -6.36 -20.23 7.69
N LYS A 63 -6.77 -19.19 8.43
CA LYS A 63 -5.85 -18.23 9.07
C LYS A 63 -5.01 -18.99 10.11
N GLN A 64 -3.70 -18.82 10.07
CA GLN A 64 -2.77 -19.21 11.13
C GLN A 64 -2.33 -17.97 11.91
N PHE A 65 -1.84 -18.20 13.12
CA PHE A 65 -1.35 -17.18 14.04
C PHE A 65 0.06 -17.57 14.48
N THR A 66 0.97 -16.60 14.58
CA THR A 66 2.38 -16.84 14.96
C THR A 66 2.56 -16.76 16.47
N GLU A 67 2.17 -15.62 17.03
CA GLU A 67 2.37 -15.22 18.43
C GLU A 67 1.02 -14.89 19.09
N GLY A 68 0.95 -14.91 20.41
CA GLY A 68 -0.26 -14.51 21.13
C GLY A 68 0.00 -13.90 22.49
N TRP A 69 -0.96 -13.09 22.95
CA TRP A 69 -0.98 -12.50 24.28
C TRP A 69 -2.38 -12.64 24.88
N LEU A 70 -2.43 -13.13 26.12
CA LEU A 70 -3.63 -13.19 26.94
C LEU A 70 -3.40 -12.42 28.23
N GLU A 71 -4.40 -11.66 28.64
CA GLU A 71 -4.39 -10.93 29.90
C GLU A 71 -5.38 -11.56 30.87
N PHE A 72 -4.86 -12.08 31.97
CA PHE A 72 -5.66 -12.49 33.12
C PHE A 72 -5.89 -11.29 34.03
N LYS A 73 -7.05 -11.24 34.70
CA LYS A 73 -7.31 -10.28 35.80
C LYS A 73 -6.21 -10.34 36.87
N ASP A 74 -5.70 -11.54 37.12
CA ASP A 74 -4.72 -11.81 38.18
C ASP A 74 -3.32 -12.12 37.64
N LYS A 75 -2.35 -11.25 37.93
CA LYS A 75 -0.92 -11.56 37.72
C LYS A 75 -0.38 -12.74 38.54
N LYS A 76 -1.10 -13.15 39.61
CA LYS A 76 -0.80 -14.37 40.36
C LYS A 76 -1.12 -15.59 39.48
N ILE A 77 -2.36 -15.68 39.01
CA ILE A 77 -2.83 -16.74 38.12
C ILE A 77 -1.98 -16.80 36.85
N ALA A 78 -1.76 -15.66 36.16
CA ALA A 78 -0.93 -15.58 34.96
C ALA A 78 0.48 -16.21 35.14
N ARG A 79 1.07 -16.05 36.33
CA ARG A 79 2.38 -16.60 36.68
C ARG A 79 2.32 -18.10 36.97
N THR A 80 1.29 -18.57 37.67
CA THR A 80 1.08 -20.01 37.92
C THR A 80 0.80 -20.74 36.61
N VAL A 81 -0.14 -20.24 35.80
CA VAL A 81 -0.47 -20.78 34.47
C VAL A 81 0.78 -20.93 33.59
N ALA A 82 1.61 -19.89 33.50
CA ALA A 82 2.84 -19.94 32.70
C ALA A 82 3.93 -20.86 33.28
N ARG A 83 3.89 -21.21 34.58
CA ARG A 83 4.80 -22.20 35.19
C ARG A 83 4.29 -23.62 35.03
N SER A 84 2.98 -23.84 35.15
CA SER A 84 2.37 -25.17 35.16
C SER A 84 2.01 -25.70 33.77
N LEU A 85 1.80 -24.83 32.78
CA LEU A 85 1.44 -25.24 31.41
C LEU A 85 2.58 -25.12 30.39
N ASN A 86 3.68 -24.43 30.70
CA ASN A 86 4.76 -24.35 29.73
C ASN A 86 5.42 -25.72 29.54
N ASN A 87 5.60 -26.11 28.28
CA ASN A 87 6.05 -27.43 27.82
C ASN A 87 5.12 -28.61 28.15
N THR A 88 3.88 -28.39 28.60
CA THR A 88 2.88 -29.48 28.75
C THR A 88 2.06 -29.67 27.47
N LYS A 89 1.51 -30.88 27.27
CA LYS A 89 0.55 -31.13 26.19
C LYS A 89 -0.78 -30.42 26.46
N ILE A 90 -1.49 -30.02 25.40
CA ILE A 90 -2.85 -29.47 25.53
C ILE A 90 -3.85 -30.56 25.97
N GLY A 91 -3.67 -31.81 25.49
CA GLY A 91 -4.37 -32.99 25.99
C GLY A 91 -5.88 -33.02 25.68
N GLY A 92 -6.66 -33.54 26.62
CA GLY A 92 -8.09 -33.82 26.44
C GLY A 92 -8.34 -35.23 25.89
N LYS A 93 -9.34 -35.40 25.02
CA LYS A 93 -9.67 -36.72 24.43
C LYS A 93 -8.65 -37.08 23.34
N LYS A 94 -8.19 -38.34 23.27
CA LYS A 94 -7.18 -38.81 22.27
C LYS A 94 -7.54 -38.55 20.79
N ARG A 95 -8.84 -38.41 20.45
CA ARG A 95 -9.31 -38.03 19.09
C ARG A 95 -9.36 -36.51 18.85
N TYR A 96 -8.89 -35.69 19.80
CA TYR A 96 -8.94 -34.23 19.70
C TYR A 96 -7.77 -33.69 18.86
N TYR A 97 -8.08 -32.78 17.92
CA TYR A 97 -7.12 -32.31 16.90
C TYR A 97 -5.83 -31.68 17.46
N TYR A 98 -5.87 -31.12 18.68
CA TYR A 98 -4.71 -30.51 19.34
C TYR A 98 -4.19 -31.33 20.53
N HIS A 99 -4.55 -32.62 20.65
CA HIS A 99 -4.25 -33.43 21.84
C HIS A 99 -2.75 -33.50 22.16
N ASP A 100 -1.92 -33.73 21.14
CA ASP A 100 -0.47 -33.90 21.26
C ASP A 100 0.33 -32.62 20.98
N ASP A 101 -0.34 -31.50 20.67
CA ASP A 101 0.31 -30.19 20.64
C ASP A 101 0.82 -29.80 22.04
N ILE A 102 1.90 -29.01 22.07
CA ILE A 102 2.57 -28.58 23.31
C ILE A 102 2.36 -27.07 23.49
N TRP A 103 1.97 -26.69 24.69
CA TRP A 103 1.86 -25.31 25.16
C TRP A 103 3.26 -24.68 25.32
N ASN A 104 3.57 -23.62 24.56
CA ASN A 104 4.76 -22.79 24.76
C ASN A 104 4.32 -21.41 25.29
N ILE A 105 4.55 -21.17 26.59
CA ILE A 105 3.87 -20.15 27.39
C ILE A 105 4.87 -19.42 28.30
N LYS A 106 4.85 -18.09 28.29
CA LYS A 106 5.72 -17.26 29.14
C LYS A 106 4.96 -16.11 29.80
N TYR A 107 5.02 -16.01 31.13
CA TYR A 107 4.52 -14.84 31.85
C TYR A 107 5.45 -13.64 31.62
N LEU A 108 4.89 -12.48 31.30
CA LEU A 108 5.64 -11.24 31.06
C LEU A 108 5.56 -10.31 32.29
N PRO A 109 6.63 -10.20 33.11
CA PRO A 109 6.65 -9.30 34.27
C PRO A 109 6.67 -7.84 33.83
N LYS A 110 6.00 -6.96 34.59
CA LYS A 110 5.86 -5.51 34.34
C LYS A 110 5.22 -5.12 32.99
N PHE A 111 4.77 -6.08 32.18
CA PHE A 111 4.21 -5.85 30.85
C PHE A 111 2.69 -5.59 30.89
N GLN A 112 2.22 -4.63 30.09
CA GLN A 112 0.82 -4.19 30.05
C GLN A 112 0.24 -4.26 28.63
N TRP A 113 -1.09 -4.29 28.52
CA TRP A 113 -1.79 -4.41 27.23
C TRP A 113 -1.61 -3.16 26.33
N THR A 114 -1.33 -2.02 26.95
CA THR A 114 -0.89 -0.78 26.29
C THR A 114 0.29 -1.04 25.35
N HIS A 115 1.35 -1.69 25.83
CA HIS A 115 2.57 -1.95 25.06
C HIS A 115 2.31 -2.81 23.80
N ILE A 116 1.33 -3.73 23.84
CA ILE A 116 0.93 -4.54 22.67
C ILE A 116 0.26 -3.65 21.62
N LYS A 117 -0.70 -2.82 22.04
CA LYS A 117 -1.39 -1.87 21.16
C LYS A 117 -0.41 -0.85 20.57
N GLU A 118 0.51 -0.35 21.39
CA GLU A 118 1.53 0.63 21.06
C GLU A 118 2.52 0.09 20.03
N LYS A 119 3.12 -1.08 20.27
CA LYS A 119 3.97 -1.77 19.28
C LYS A 119 3.23 -1.95 17.94
N LEU A 120 2.00 -2.46 17.98
CA LEU A 120 1.20 -2.71 16.79
C LEU A 120 0.80 -1.41 16.06
N ALA A 121 0.58 -0.31 16.77
CA ALA A 121 0.31 1.01 16.19
C ALA A 121 1.58 1.60 15.56
N TYR A 122 2.72 1.52 16.25
CA TYR A 122 4.02 1.97 15.76
C TYR A 122 4.45 1.20 14.49
N GLU A 123 4.36 -0.13 14.49
CA GLU A 123 4.67 -0.95 13.31
C GLU A 123 3.79 -0.60 12.10
N LYS A 124 2.49 -0.37 12.32
CA LYS A 124 1.56 0.08 11.26
C LYS A 124 1.89 1.49 10.77
N ALA A 125 2.20 2.42 11.67
CA ALA A 125 2.60 3.77 11.32
C ALA A 125 3.90 3.77 10.51
N ALA A 126 4.93 3.07 10.98
CA ALA A 126 6.21 2.94 10.28
C ALA A 126 6.08 2.28 8.89
N ARG A 127 5.32 1.18 8.78
CA ARG A 127 5.02 0.53 7.49
C ARG A 127 4.25 1.48 6.56
N GLY A 128 3.28 2.22 7.09
CA GLY A 128 2.49 3.21 6.35
C GLY A 128 3.30 4.42 5.89
N GLN A 129 4.26 4.91 6.69
CA GLN A 129 5.12 6.02 6.30
C GLN A 129 6.14 5.63 5.23
N ARG A 130 6.79 4.46 5.35
CA ARG A 130 7.71 3.95 4.30
C ARG A 130 7.01 3.85 2.95
N MET A 131 5.86 3.18 2.91
CA MET A 131 5.02 3.08 1.71
C MET A 131 4.57 4.45 1.16
N ARG A 132 4.29 5.44 2.02
CA ARG A 132 3.96 6.81 1.58
C ARG A 132 5.16 7.50 0.95
N THR A 133 6.36 7.36 1.51
CA THR A 133 7.61 7.90 0.96
C THR A 133 7.94 7.26 -0.39
N GLU A 134 7.88 5.93 -0.49
CA GLU A 134 8.07 5.17 -1.74
C GLU A 134 7.11 5.64 -2.84
N ILE A 135 5.81 5.75 -2.53
CA ILE A 135 4.78 6.26 -3.46
C ILE A 135 5.03 7.73 -3.83
N SER A 136 5.52 8.55 -2.89
CA SER A 136 5.83 9.97 -3.14
C SER A 136 7.03 10.13 -4.09
N GLN A 137 8.08 9.34 -3.87
CA GLN A 137 9.27 9.29 -4.72
C GLN A 137 8.91 8.86 -6.15
N ALA A 138 8.25 7.70 -6.31
CA ALA A 138 7.85 7.20 -7.62
C ALA A 138 6.92 8.18 -8.37
N LYS A 139 6.04 8.90 -7.66
CA LYS A 139 5.22 9.98 -8.25
C LYS A 139 6.05 11.18 -8.70
N LYS A 140 7.05 11.60 -7.91
CA LYS A 140 7.95 12.71 -8.26
C LYS A 140 8.76 12.36 -9.52
N GLU A 141 9.32 11.16 -9.58
CA GLU A 141 10.08 10.63 -10.72
C GLU A 141 9.21 10.54 -11.99
N ALA A 142 8.00 9.96 -11.89
CA ALA A 142 7.06 9.88 -13.01
C ALA A 142 6.59 11.27 -13.50
N SER A 143 6.41 12.23 -12.58
CA SER A 143 6.01 13.60 -12.93
C SER A 143 7.14 14.34 -13.65
N PHE A 144 8.39 14.21 -13.16
CA PHE A 144 9.60 14.75 -13.79
C PHE A 144 9.84 14.16 -15.18
N TYR A 145 9.63 12.85 -15.37
CA TYR A 145 9.72 12.21 -16.67
C TYR A 145 8.68 12.78 -17.67
N LEU A 146 7.41 12.91 -17.26
CA LEU A 146 6.35 13.50 -18.09
C LEU A 146 6.65 14.95 -18.46
N GLU A 147 7.17 15.74 -17.52
CA GLU A 147 7.57 17.13 -17.75
C GLU A 147 8.72 17.22 -18.78
N ASN A 148 9.74 16.37 -18.65
CA ASN A 148 10.89 16.36 -19.56
C ASN A 148 10.52 15.86 -20.96
N VAL A 149 9.64 14.85 -21.09
CA VAL A 149 9.08 14.44 -22.39
C VAL A 149 8.25 15.57 -23.02
N GLY A 150 7.51 16.34 -22.20
CA GLY A 150 6.80 17.55 -22.64
C GLY A 150 7.75 18.62 -23.18
N LYS A 151 8.80 18.95 -22.43
CA LYS A 151 9.86 19.90 -22.82
C LYS A 151 10.56 19.46 -24.11
N GLY A 152 10.94 18.18 -24.23
CA GLY A 152 11.58 17.63 -25.42
C GLY A 152 10.74 17.83 -26.68
N LYS A 153 9.44 17.48 -26.63
CA LYS A 153 8.50 17.70 -27.74
C LYS A 153 8.27 19.17 -28.07
N ALA A 154 8.31 20.06 -27.08
CA ALA A 154 8.23 21.51 -27.30
C ALA A 154 9.49 22.06 -27.99
N MET A 155 10.68 21.55 -27.62
CA MET A 155 11.96 21.95 -28.22
C MET A 155 12.08 21.51 -29.67
N THR A 156 11.75 20.25 -30.00
CA THR A 156 11.78 19.78 -31.40
C THR A 156 10.77 20.53 -32.27
N ALA A 157 9.55 20.76 -31.79
CA ALA A 157 8.56 21.57 -32.49
C ALA A 157 9.00 23.05 -32.66
N MET A 158 9.82 23.59 -31.77
CA MET A 158 10.42 24.92 -31.94
C MET A 158 11.57 24.90 -32.97
N GLN A 159 12.43 23.88 -32.95
CA GLN A 159 13.50 23.69 -33.94
C GLN A 159 12.92 23.56 -35.35
N GLU A 160 11.94 22.67 -35.56
CA GLU A 160 11.22 22.55 -36.83
C GLU A 160 10.62 23.88 -37.31
N ARG A 161 10.00 24.67 -36.41
CA ARG A 161 9.43 25.98 -36.76
C ARG A 161 10.51 26.99 -37.16
N ARG A 162 11.66 26.99 -36.48
CA ARG A 162 12.81 27.83 -36.82
C ARG A 162 13.39 27.43 -38.17
N GLU A 163 13.58 26.13 -38.43
CA GLU A 163 14.06 25.60 -39.71
C GLU A 163 13.10 25.89 -40.86
N LYS A 164 11.80 25.64 -40.68
CA LYS A 164 10.76 25.96 -41.67
C LYS A 164 10.71 27.46 -41.98
N LYS A 165 10.94 28.33 -40.97
CA LYS A 165 11.08 29.78 -41.20
C LYS A 165 12.39 30.15 -41.89
N ARG A 166 13.52 29.47 -41.59
CA ARG A 166 14.81 29.69 -42.27
C ARG A 166 14.78 29.25 -43.73
N LYS A 167 14.19 28.09 -44.02
CA LYS A 167 13.99 27.60 -45.40
C LYS A 167 13.05 28.51 -46.21
N ARG A 168 12.00 29.08 -45.59
CA ARG A 168 11.16 30.10 -46.24
C ARG A 168 11.92 31.37 -46.59
N LYS A 169 12.65 31.97 -45.63
CA LYS A 169 13.50 33.14 -45.90
C LYS A 169 14.51 32.90 -47.02
N LEU A 170 15.19 31.76 -47.00
CA LEU A 170 16.16 31.41 -48.05
C LEU A 170 15.49 31.24 -49.43
N GLY A 171 14.25 30.74 -49.47
CA GLY A 171 13.43 30.67 -50.69
C GLY A 171 12.94 32.03 -51.18
N GLU A 172 12.57 32.93 -50.27
CA GLU A 172 12.21 34.33 -50.57
C GLU A 172 13.43 35.09 -51.10
N GLU A 173 14.62 34.86 -50.54
CA GLU A 173 15.90 35.43 -51.02
C GLU A 173 16.26 34.93 -52.43
N THR A 174 16.04 33.64 -52.77
CA THR A 174 16.22 33.14 -54.15
C THR A 174 15.15 33.61 -55.14
N ALA A 175 13.89 33.80 -54.71
CA ALA A 175 12.85 34.36 -55.56
C ALA A 175 13.07 35.85 -55.85
N SER A 176 13.69 36.57 -54.90
CA SER A 176 14.07 37.98 -55.04
C SER A 176 15.17 38.21 -56.09
N SER A 177 15.93 37.18 -56.50
CA SER A 177 16.94 37.29 -57.56
C SER A 177 16.43 37.02 -58.98
N GLU A 178 15.21 36.49 -59.14
CA GLU A 178 14.63 36.17 -60.47
C GLU A 178 13.52 37.14 -60.90
N THR A 179 13.07 38.05 -60.02
CA THR A 179 12.01 39.04 -60.31
C THR A 179 12.50 40.48 -60.32
N GLN A 180 13.51 40.78 -61.15
CA GLN A 180 13.87 42.17 -61.50
C GLN A 180 13.83 42.41 -63.01
N LYS A 181 12.63 42.67 -63.52
CA LYS A 181 12.36 43.47 -64.73
C LYS A 181 10.88 43.88 -64.78
N ASN A 182 10.66 45.13 -65.17
CA ASN A 182 9.39 45.82 -65.40
C ASN A 182 8.59 46.23 -64.14
N GLU A 183 8.75 47.51 -63.80
CA GLU A 183 7.73 48.39 -63.18
C GLU A 183 6.64 48.76 -64.23
N GLU A 184 5.49 49.37 -63.91
CA GLU A 184 4.95 49.81 -62.59
C GLU A 184 3.57 49.13 -62.28
N GLU A 185 2.37 49.71 -62.07
CA GLU A 185 1.77 51.06 -61.96
C GLU A 185 0.39 50.93 -61.25
N ALA A 186 -0.28 52.05 -60.93
CA ALA A 186 -1.73 52.26 -60.74
C ALA A 186 -2.50 51.68 -59.51
N ASP A 187 -2.65 52.56 -58.51
CA ASP A 187 -3.91 52.93 -57.80
C ASP A 187 -4.57 52.01 -56.73
N VAL A 188 -5.47 52.62 -55.93
CA VAL A 188 -5.88 52.27 -54.54
C VAL A 188 -7.27 52.90 -54.23
N PRO A 189 -8.18 52.43 -53.33
CA PRO A 189 -8.48 51.14 -52.67
C PRO A 189 -9.95 50.68 -53.04
N PRO A 190 -10.85 50.04 -52.23
CA PRO A 190 -10.74 49.41 -50.89
C PRO A 190 -11.51 48.08 -50.59
N GLU A 191 -11.23 47.57 -49.38
CA GLU A 191 -12.18 47.07 -48.36
C GLU A 191 -12.45 45.57 -48.06
N LYS A 192 -12.62 45.33 -46.74
CA LYS A 192 -13.41 44.28 -46.04
C LYS A 192 -13.23 42.80 -46.42
N LEU A 193 -12.44 42.08 -45.61
CA LEU A 193 -12.78 40.70 -45.20
C LEU A 193 -12.71 40.48 -43.68
N ARG A 194 -13.72 39.79 -43.15
CA ARG A 194 -14.16 39.84 -41.73
C ARG A 194 -13.28 39.00 -40.80
N LYS A 195 -12.85 39.57 -39.66
CA LYS A 195 -12.33 38.79 -38.51
C LYS A 195 -13.42 37.88 -37.94
N LYS A 196 -13.39 36.57 -38.24
CA LYS A 196 -14.23 35.57 -37.56
C LYS A 196 -13.56 35.11 -36.26
N PHE A 197 -13.98 35.68 -35.13
CA PHE A 197 -13.71 35.11 -33.81
C PHE A 197 -14.47 33.78 -33.66
N TYR A 198 -13.76 32.66 -33.64
CA TYR A 198 -14.36 31.37 -33.28
C TYR A 198 -14.42 31.22 -31.76
N LYS A 199 -15.59 31.51 -31.18
CA LYS A 199 -15.93 31.19 -29.79
C LYS A 199 -15.94 29.66 -29.64
N LYS A 200 -14.95 29.10 -28.93
CA LYS A 200 -14.90 27.65 -28.64
C LYS A 200 -15.62 27.36 -27.33
N GLU A 201 -16.74 26.66 -27.42
CA GLU A 201 -17.57 26.33 -26.26
C GLU A 201 -16.95 25.18 -25.44
N MET A 202 -17.19 25.21 -24.12
CA MET A 202 -16.76 24.14 -23.21
C MET A 202 -17.83 23.05 -23.12
N VAL A 203 -17.71 21.99 -23.92
CA VAL A 203 -18.48 20.75 -23.69
C VAL A 203 -17.80 19.96 -22.57
N GLY A 204 -18.54 19.70 -21.49
CA GLY A 204 -18.04 19.04 -20.29
C GLY A 204 -18.09 17.51 -20.32
N SER A 205 -17.42 16.91 -19.33
CA SER A 205 -17.60 15.53 -18.84
C SER A 205 -17.61 14.36 -19.84
N SER A 206 -16.46 13.67 -19.95
CA SER A 206 -16.39 12.25 -20.36
C SER A 206 -15.15 11.53 -19.79
N LYS A 207 -14.81 11.78 -18.51
CA LYS A 207 -13.61 11.23 -17.83
C LYS A 207 -13.92 10.06 -16.89
N VAL A 208 -14.39 8.94 -17.44
CA VAL A 208 -14.55 7.68 -16.67
C VAL A 208 -13.86 6.49 -17.35
N LYS A 209 -14.08 6.24 -18.65
CA LYS A 209 -13.66 4.98 -19.30
C LYS A 209 -12.16 4.88 -19.68
N GLU A 210 -11.47 6.00 -19.94
CA GLU A 210 -10.08 5.98 -20.45
C GLU A 210 -9.03 5.47 -19.44
N ARG A 211 -9.32 5.51 -18.13
CA ARG A 211 -8.33 5.19 -17.08
C ARG A 211 -7.99 3.70 -16.97
N ALA A 212 -8.90 2.79 -17.34
CA ALA A 212 -8.69 1.35 -17.19
C ALA A 212 -7.64 0.80 -18.19
N ASN A 213 -7.75 1.18 -19.46
CA ASN A 213 -6.89 0.63 -20.52
C ASN A 213 -5.42 1.06 -20.36
N LYS A 214 -5.16 2.29 -19.87
CA LYS A 214 -3.79 2.79 -19.66
C LYS A 214 -3.03 1.97 -18.59
N SER A 215 -3.69 1.50 -17.53
CA SER A 215 -3.06 0.61 -16.56
C SER A 215 -2.61 -0.72 -17.16
N GLN A 216 -3.44 -1.34 -18.02
CA GLN A 216 -3.13 -2.63 -18.63
C GLN A 216 -1.98 -2.52 -19.66
N LEU A 217 -1.97 -1.45 -20.46
CA LEU A 217 -0.87 -1.16 -21.39
C LEU A 217 0.45 -0.91 -20.65
N SER A 218 0.42 -0.22 -19.50
CA SER A 218 1.63 -0.02 -18.69
C SER A 218 2.18 -1.30 -18.07
N SER A 219 1.33 -2.27 -17.70
CA SER A 219 1.81 -3.57 -17.20
C SER A 219 2.46 -4.43 -18.28
N ALA A 220 1.94 -4.41 -19.52
CA ALA A 220 2.49 -5.21 -20.63
C ALA A 220 3.91 -4.78 -21.00
N LEU A 221 4.14 -3.47 -21.17
CA LEU A 221 5.45 -2.90 -21.46
C LEU A 221 6.46 -3.16 -20.33
N LEU A 222 6.02 -3.17 -19.08
CA LEU A 222 6.90 -3.45 -17.94
C LEU A 222 7.27 -4.94 -17.81
N SER A 223 6.43 -5.88 -18.26
CA SER A 223 6.84 -7.28 -18.37
C SER A 223 7.88 -7.49 -19.48
N GLU A 224 7.68 -6.88 -20.65
CA GLU A 224 8.50 -7.06 -21.84
C GLU A 224 9.97 -6.65 -21.60
N ILE A 225 10.19 -5.55 -20.86
CA ILE A 225 11.51 -5.04 -20.46
C ILE A 225 12.22 -5.94 -19.43
N PHE A 226 11.49 -6.72 -18.62
CA PHE A 226 12.03 -7.52 -17.52
C PHE A 226 12.12 -9.03 -17.80
N THR A 227 11.72 -9.48 -18.99
CA THR A 227 11.85 -10.89 -19.42
C THR A 227 12.93 -11.11 -20.50
N SER A 228 13.59 -10.07 -20.99
CA SER A 228 14.74 -10.18 -21.89
C SER A 228 16.06 -10.10 -21.11
N GLY A 229 16.49 -11.23 -20.55
CA GLY A 229 17.74 -11.39 -19.80
C GLY A 229 18.04 -12.86 -19.52
#